data_AF-A0A350ARV3-F1
#
_entry.id   AF-A0A350ARV3-F1
#
_cell.length_a   1.000
_cell.length_b   1.000
_cell.length_c   1.000
_cell.angle_alpha   90.00
_cell.angle_beta   90.00
_cell.angle_gamma   90.00
#
_symmetry.space_group_name_H-M   'P 1'
#
loop_
_entity.id
_entity.type
_entity.pdbx_description
1 polymer ?
#
loop_
_entity_poly.entity_id
_entity_poly.type
_entity_poly.pdbx_seq_one_letter_code
_entity_poly.pdbx_strand_id
1 'polypeptide(L)'
;MYLELDPALKADLPEDADSFEWFLEAQGITHREVKHRLTYEAHLGEHHIFVKRHLGCGWGEVFKEWYRLRKPVVSARTEWEGAAILEKAGLNVPRVLGKGERGSYPHSV
;
A
#
# COMPACT_ATOMS: atom_id res chain seq x y z
N MET A 1 -2.46 9.90 9.83
CA MET A 1 -2.86 8.54 9.42
C MET A 1 -4.07 8.69 8.52
N TYR A 2 -3.98 8.21 7.29
CA TYR A 2 -5.07 8.17 6.33
C TYR A 2 -5.27 6.70 5.97
N LEU A 3 -6.50 6.19 6.06
CA LEU A 3 -6.85 4.85 5.60
C LEU A 3 -8.29 4.92 5.09
N GLU A 4 -8.44 4.77 3.78
CA GLU A 4 -9.71 4.71 3.07
C GLU A 4 -9.86 3.29 2.52
N LEU A 5 -10.93 2.61 2.92
CA LEU A 5 -11.24 1.24 2.50
C LEU A 5 -12.62 1.23 1.86
N ASP A 6 -12.79 0.35 0.88
CA ASP A 6 -14.10 0.04 0.32
C ASP A 6 -15.01 -0.49 1.45
N PRO A 7 -16.28 -0.03 1.54
CA PRO A 7 -17.19 -0.42 2.61
C PRO A 7 -17.41 -1.92 2.72
N ALA A 8 -17.39 -2.65 1.59
CA ALA A 8 -17.53 -4.10 1.58
C ALA A 8 -16.31 -4.75 2.25
N LEU A 9 -15.10 -4.32 1.87
CA LEU A 9 -13.86 -4.81 2.48
C LEU A 9 -13.78 -4.47 3.97
N LYS A 10 -14.31 -3.30 4.37
CA LYS A 10 -14.34 -2.88 5.77
C LYS A 10 -15.26 -3.76 6.62
N ALA A 11 -16.34 -4.29 6.05
CA ALA A 11 -17.27 -5.14 6.77
C ALA A 11 -16.71 -6.54 7.07
N ASP A 12 -15.81 -7.05 6.22
CA ASP A 12 -15.17 -8.36 6.42
C ASP A 12 -13.91 -8.29 7.32
N LEU A 13 -13.45 -7.09 7.71
CA LEU A 13 -12.31 -6.94 8.63
C LEU A 13 -12.72 -7.30 10.08
N PRO A 14 -11.82 -7.91 10.87
CA PRO A 14 -12.09 -8.20 12.27
C PRO A 14 -12.30 -6.91 13.09
N GLU A 15 -13.43 -6.83 13.82
CA GLU A 15 -13.87 -5.64 14.56
C GLU A 15 -12.91 -5.16 15.65
N ASP A 16 -12.10 -6.06 16.22
CA ASP A 16 -11.15 -5.79 17.32
C ASP A 16 -9.71 -5.50 16.83
N ALA A 17 -9.44 -5.58 15.53
CA ALA A 17 -8.11 -5.34 14.98
C ALA A 17 -7.96 -3.90 14.48
N ASP A 18 -6.81 -3.27 14.76
CA ASP A 18 -6.44 -2.05 14.07
C ASP A 18 -6.30 -2.39 12.57
N SER A 19 -7.19 -1.86 11.74
CA SER A 19 -7.25 -2.20 10.32
C SER A 19 -5.92 -1.94 9.61
N PHE A 20 -5.16 -0.93 10.06
CA PHE A 20 -3.88 -0.62 9.45
C PHE A 20 -2.81 -1.64 9.84
N GLU A 21 -2.74 -2.04 11.12
CA GLU A 21 -1.88 -3.15 11.57
C GLU A 21 -2.22 -4.45 10.85
N TRP A 22 -3.51 -4.73 10.65
CA TRP A 22 -3.94 -5.93 9.93
C TRP A 22 -3.37 -5.99 8.50
N PHE A 23 -3.36 -4.85 7.79
CA PHE A 23 -2.75 -4.74 6.45
C PHE A 23 -1.21 -4.60 6.47
N LEU A 24 -0.62 -4.26 7.62
CA LEU A 24 0.83 -4.22 7.80
C LEU A 24 1.42 -5.63 7.87
N GLU A 25 0.69 -6.55 8.50
CA GLU A 25 1.05 -7.96 8.64
C GLU A 25 0.58 -8.78 7.43
N ALA A 26 1.39 -9.76 7.03
CA ALA A 26 1.03 -10.66 5.94
C ALA A 26 -0.03 -11.66 6.43
N GLN A 27 -1.25 -11.55 5.92
CA GLN A 27 -2.39 -12.39 6.34
C GLN A 27 -2.59 -13.62 5.45
N GLY A 28 -1.64 -13.93 4.56
CA GLY A 28 -1.78 -14.98 3.57
C GLY A 28 -0.47 -15.32 2.87
N ILE A 29 -0.50 -15.40 1.54
CA ILE A 29 0.66 -15.83 0.74
C ILE A 29 1.51 -14.62 0.38
N THR A 30 2.72 -14.55 0.95
CA THR A 30 3.72 -13.55 0.57
C THR A 30 4.35 -13.90 -0.77
N HIS A 31 4.13 -13.05 -1.78
CA HIS A 31 4.71 -13.21 -3.11
C HIS A 31 6.08 -12.54 -3.23
N ARG A 32 6.24 -11.38 -2.57
CA ARG A 32 7.49 -10.62 -2.64
C ARG A 32 7.70 -9.80 -1.37
N GLU A 33 8.85 -10.02 -0.74
CA GLU A 33 9.32 -9.21 0.38
C GLU A 33 10.72 -8.68 0.07
N VAL A 34 10.88 -7.35 0.06
CA VAL A 34 12.16 -6.69 -0.20
C VAL A 34 12.28 -5.47 0.70
N LYS A 35 13.13 -5.56 1.74
CA LYS A 35 13.48 -4.49 2.70
C LYS A 35 12.29 -3.72 3.31
N HIS A 36 11.69 -2.83 2.54
CA HIS A 36 10.59 -1.96 2.93
C HIS A 36 9.32 -2.20 2.09
N ARG A 37 9.32 -3.11 1.11
CA ARG A 37 8.16 -3.42 0.29
C ARG A 37 7.73 -4.87 0.49
N LEU A 38 6.46 -5.06 0.78
CA LEU A 38 5.82 -6.36 0.89
C LEU A 38 4.64 -6.41 -0.10
N THR A 39 4.52 -7.51 -0.81
CA THR A 39 3.35 -7.83 -1.62
C THR A 39 2.89 -9.21 -1.23
N TYR A 40 1.67 -9.28 -0.70
CA TYR A 40 1.04 -10.54 -0.31
C TYR A 40 -0.39 -10.60 -0.83
N GLU A 41 -0.86 -11.82 -0.94
CA GLU A 41 -2.21 -12.18 -1.33
C GLU A 41 -2.97 -12.58 -0.08
N ALA A 42 -4.20 -12.08 0.07
CA ALA A 42 -5.07 -12.42 1.17
C ALA A 42 -6.50 -12.64 0.69
N HIS A 43 -7.21 -13.51 1.41
CA HIS A 43 -8.64 -13.73 1.25
C HIS A 43 -9.34 -13.17 2.48
N LEU A 44 -10.26 -12.23 2.24
CA LEU A 44 -11.07 -11.61 3.28
C LEU A 44 -12.54 -11.85 2.93
N GLY A 45 -13.18 -12.80 3.61
CA GLY A 45 -14.51 -13.27 3.23
C GLY A 45 -14.53 -13.80 1.79
N GLU A 46 -15.39 -13.22 0.96
CA GLU A 46 -15.51 -13.52 -0.48
C GLU A 46 -14.50 -12.72 -1.34
N HIS A 47 -13.74 -11.79 -0.73
CA HIS A 47 -12.82 -10.92 -1.44
C HIS A 47 -11.42 -11.53 -1.52
N HIS A 48 -10.97 -11.81 -2.74
CA HIS A 48 -9.57 -12.10 -3.03
C HIS A 48 -8.82 -10.81 -3.35
N ILE A 49 -7.87 -10.42 -2.50
CA ILE A 49 -7.16 -9.14 -2.57
C ILE A 49 -5.65 -9.29 -2.64
N PHE A 50 -5.01 -8.35 -3.34
CA PHE A 50 -3.56 -8.19 -3.33
C PHE A 50 -3.19 -6.95 -2.54
N VAL A 51 -2.45 -7.13 -1.45
CA VAL A 51 -2.00 -6.04 -0.59
C VAL A 51 -0.55 -5.72 -0.91
N LYS A 52 -0.32 -4.47 -1.31
CA LYS A 52 1.02 -3.91 -1.52
C LYS A 52 1.32 -2.90 -0.43
N ARG A 53 2.27 -3.25 0.44
CA ARG A 53 2.72 -2.42 1.55
C ARG A 53 4.08 -1.83 1.24
N HIS A 54 4.23 -0.54 1.52
CA HIS A 54 5.50 0.18 1.46
C HIS A 54 5.77 0.82 2.83
N LEU A 55 6.83 0.39 3.50
CA LEU A 55 7.41 1.03 4.66
C LEU A 55 8.28 2.21 4.23
N GLY A 56 8.47 3.17 5.14
CA GLY A 56 9.27 4.36 4.89
C GLY A 56 10.68 4.02 4.38
N CYS A 57 11.01 4.58 3.23
CA CYS A 57 12.36 4.60 2.68
C CYS A 57 13.17 5.61 3.51
N GLY A 58 14.02 5.10 4.41
CA GLY A 58 14.83 5.97 5.28
C GLY A 58 15.65 7.00 4.49
N TRP A 59 16.01 8.11 5.14
CA TRP A 59 16.72 9.26 4.52
C TRP A 59 17.92 8.86 3.63
N GLY A 60 18.64 7.79 3.97
CA GLY A 60 19.78 7.31 3.17
C GLY A 60 19.45 6.95 1.72
N GLU A 61 18.27 6.38 1.45
CA GLU A 61 17.83 6.05 0.08
C GLU A 61 17.27 7.29 -0.64
N VAL A 62 16.64 8.23 0.10
CA VAL A 62 16.21 9.53 -0.43
C VAL A 62 17.41 10.35 -0.91
N PHE A 63 18.45 10.49 -0.06
CA PHE A 63 19.67 11.22 -0.42
C PHE A 63 20.41 10.58 -1.59
N LYS A 64 20.42 9.24 -1.67
CA LYS A 64 21.06 8.50 -2.75
C LYS A 64 20.38 8.69 -4.10
N GLU A 65 19.05 8.67 -4.14
CA GLU A 65 18.31 8.92 -5.39
C GLU A 65 18.37 10.41 -5.79
N TRP A 66 18.37 11.34 -4.84
CA TRP A 66 18.65 12.76 -5.11
C TRP A 66 20.05 12.99 -5.68
N TYR A 67 21.07 12.33 -5.13
CA TYR A 67 22.44 12.38 -5.67
C TYR A 67 22.50 11.82 -7.10
N ARG A 68 21.61 10.89 -7.45
CA ARG A 68 21.44 10.33 -8.80
C ARG A 68 20.51 11.14 -9.69
N LEU A 69 20.01 12.30 -9.24
CA LEU A 69 19.02 13.15 -9.91
C LEU A 69 17.70 12.40 -10.24
N ARG A 70 17.37 11.37 -9.48
CA ARG A 70 16.13 10.60 -9.61
C ARG A 70 15.14 10.98 -8.50
N LYS A 71 13.84 10.95 -8.83
CA LYS A 71 12.79 11.15 -7.83
C LYS A 71 12.77 9.93 -6.90
N PRO A 72 12.93 10.10 -5.58
CA PRO A 72 12.87 9.00 -4.66
C PRO A 72 11.44 8.46 -4.62
N VAL A 73 11.30 7.14 -4.69
CA VAL A 73 10.00 6.47 -4.50
C VAL A 73 9.82 6.31 -3.00
N VAL A 74 9.03 7.21 -2.40
CA VAL A 74 8.94 7.36 -0.94
C VAL A 74 7.63 6.83 -0.36
N SER A 75 6.61 6.59 -1.20
CA SER A 75 5.35 6.01 -0.77
C SER A 75 4.62 5.24 -1.87
N ALA A 76 3.63 4.44 -1.48
CA ALA A 76 2.71 3.73 -2.37
C ALA A 76 1.75 4.67 -3.13
N ARG A 77 1.78 5.98 -2.83
CA ARG A 77 0.80 6.94 -3.32
C ARG A 77 0.75 7.02 -4.85
N THR A 78 1.92 6.95 -5.47
CA THR A 78 2.04 6.97 -6.93
C THR A 78 1.35 5.77 -7.59
N GLU A 79 1.32 4.59 -6.94
CA GLU A 79 0.66 3.42 -7.53
C GLU A 79 -0.87 3.57 -7.56
N TRP A 80 -1.50 4.00 -6.46
CA TRP A 80 -2.95 4.17 -6.44
C TRP A 80 -3.41 5.43 -7.20
N GLU A 81 -2.61 6.50 -7.24
CA GLU A 81 -2.92 7.70 -8.03
C GLU A 81 -2.86 7.35 -9.52
N GLY A 82 -1.84 6.58 -9.93
CA GLY A 82 -1.72 6.06 -11.28
C GLY A 82 -2.88 5.15 -11.67
N ALA A 83 -3.26 4.21 -10.80
CA ALA A 83 -4.42 3.35 -11.04
C ALA A 83 -5.72 4.18 -11.22
N ALA A 84 -5.96 5.16 -10.36
CA ALA A 84 -7.14 6.03 -10.47
C ALA A 84 -7.16 6.87 -11.77
N ILE A 85 -6.00 7.35 -12.24
CA ILE A 85 -5.89 8.08 -13.50
C ILE A 85 -6.19 7.15 -14.69
N LEU A 86 -5.63 5.93 -14.68
CA LEU A 86 -5.83 4.96 -15.75
C LEU A 86 -7.28 4.43 -15.78
N GLU A 87 -7.90 4.25 -14.62
CA GLU A 87 -9.33 3.90 -14.50
C GLU A 87 -10.20 5.00 -15.12
N LYS A 88 -9.92 6.27 -14.81
CA LYS A 88 -10.62 7.42 -15.41
C LYS A 88 -10.40 7.53 -16.92
N ALA A 89 -9.27 7.03 -17.42
CA ALA A 89 -9.00 6.94 -18.86
C ALA A 89 -9.71 5.77 -19.54
N GLY A 90 -10.49 4.96 -18.80
CA GLY A 90 -11.23 3.81 -19.32
C GLY A 90 -10.36 2.57 -19.57
N LEU A 91 -9.14 2.54 -19.02
CA LEU A 91 -8.24 1.40 -19.15
C LEU A 91 -8.55 0.35 -18.08
N ASN A 92 -8.41 -0.92 -18.45
CA ASN A 92 -8.61 -2.02 -17.53
C ASN A 92 -7.45 -2.09 -16.52
N VAL A 93 -7.68 -1.59 -15.31
CA VAL A 93 -6.71 -1.58 -14.22
C VAL A 93 -7.29 -2.24 -12.97
N PRO A 94 -6.43 -2.77 -12.08
CA PRO A 94 -6.89 -3.31 -10.81
C PRO A 94 -7.65 -2.26 -10.00
N ARG A 95 -8.84 -2.60 -9.53
CA ARG A 95 -9.65 -1.73 -8.68
C ARG A 95 -8.96 -1.52 -7.34
N VAL A 96 -8.79 -0.26 -6.94
CA VAL A 96 -8.23 0.08 -5.63
C VAL A 96 -9.32 -0.09 -4.57
N LEU A 97 -9.25 -1.18 -3.81
CA LEU A 97 -10.19 -1.46 -2.72
C LEU A 97 -9.81 -0.78 -1.40
N GLY A 98 -8.59 -0.29 -1.30
CA GLY A 98 -8.12 0.40 -0.10
C GLY A 98 -6.81 1.13 -0.33
N LYS A 99 -6.65 2.27 0.33
CA LYS A 99 -5.44 3.08 0.32
C LYS A 99 -5.20 3.67 1.70
N GLY A 100 -3.97 3.64 2.18
CA GLY A 100 -3.64 4.24 3.45
C GLY A 100 -2.17 4.60 3.58
N GLU A 101 -1.93 5.72 4.26
CA GLU A 101 -0.60 6.22 4.61
C GLU A 101 -0.60 6.55 6.10
N ARG A 102 0.31 5.96 6.86
CA ARG A 102 0.58 6.31 8.25
C ARG A 102 2.05 6.65 8.37
N GLY A 103 2.35 7.84 8.90
CA GLY A 103 3.73 8.30 8.97
C GLY A 103 3.96 9.76 8.62
N SER A 104 5.20 10.19 8.82
CA SER A 104 5.73 11.47 8.37
C SER A 104 6.80 11.24 7.29
N TYR A 105 6.78 12.05 6.25
CA TYR A 105 7.85 12.03 5.24
C TYR A 105 9.21 12.38 5.88
N PRO A 106 10.32 11.67 5.57
CA PRO A 106 10.47 10.36 4.93
C PRO A 106 10.72 9.22 5.95
N HIS A 107 10.40 9.43 7.23
CA HIS A 107 10.66 8.47 8.29
C HIS A 107 9.42 8.24 9.16
N SER A 108 9.16 6.96 9.42
CA SER A 108 8.10 6.34 10.24
C SER A 108 6.89 5.89 9.43
N VAL A 109 6.73 4.57 9.28
CA VAL A 109 5.43 3.90 9.41
C VAL A 109 5.43 3.23 10.78
#